data_AF-A0A7C2R0P3-F1
#
_entry.id   AF-A0A7C2R0P3-F1
#
_cell.length_a   1.000
_cell.length_b   1.000
_cell.length_c   1.000
_cell.angle_alpha   90.00
_cell.angle_beta   90.00
_cell.angle_gamma   90.00
#
_symmetry.space_group_name_H-M   'P 1'
#
loop_
_entity.id
_entity.type
_entity.pdbx_description
1 polymer ?
#
loop_
_entity_poly.entity_id
_entity_poly.type
_entity_poly.pdbx_seq_one_letter_code
_entity_poly.pdbx_strand_id
1 'polypeptide(L)'
;YFTDSEQISKKRVVLIDEKTSKQLFPIQEPLEKSIIIEGKSFQIIGIMKIQGGDLSFGKQPSFISMLLDTYEDSFNRTVSFSTILFKIDEDYNKEEVLKKLRREIRNRSELVEDEKDNFVIRTQEDILETTEIITGTITTFISVIASISLIVGGIGIMNIMLVSVSERVKEIGLRKSVGAKNRDIMIQFIFESVIYSMIGALLGISFGSIISLIIQNLAGLPYYISTTSIELSLIVSIIIGGFFGIFPARKAASLSPIEALHSE
;
A
#
# COMPACT_ATOMS: atom_id res chain seq x y z
N TYR A 1 3.35 -6.99 32.45
CA TYR A 1 3.20 -8.29 31.78
C TYR A 1 3.96 -9.36 32.53
N PHE A 2 5.23 -9.12 32.88
CA PHE A 2 5.84 -9.78 34.03
C PHE A 2 5.33 -9.11 35.31
N THR A 3 5.12 -9.89 36.37
CA THR A 3 4.84 -9.35 37.71
C THR A 3 6.13 -8.96 38.41
N ASP A 4 6.10 -7.96 39.30
CA ASP A 4 7.28 -7.54 40.07
C ASP A 4 7.90 -8.71 40.84
N SER A 5 7.07 -9.67 41.28
CA SER A 5 7.51 -10.91 41.92
C SER A 5 8.26 -11.87 40.98
N GLU A 6 7.94 -11.91 39.68
CA GLU A 6 8.66 -12.69 38.67
C GLU A 6 10.00 -12.05 38.31
N GLN A 7 10.05 -10.71 38.26
CA GLN A 7 11.27 -9.95 38.06
C GLN A 7 12.25 -10.13 39.22
N ILE A 8 11.74 -10.10 40.46
CA ILE A 8 12.56 -10.32 41.67
C ILE A 8 13.01 -11.77 41.83
N SER A 9 12.20 -12.75 41.42
CA SER A 9 12.51 -14.18 41.61
C SER A 9 13.36 -14.81 40.50
N LYS A 10 13.76 -14.04 39.47
CA LYS A 10 14.53 -14.52 38.30
C LYS A 10 13.99 -15.83 37.72
N LYS A 11 12.68 -16.01 37.75
CA LYS A 11 12.07 -17.26 37.29
C LYS A 11 12.39 -17.44 35.80
N ARG A 12 12.69 -18.69 35.43
CA ARG A 12 12.94 -19.10 34.04
C ARG A 12 11.63 -19.17 33.26
N VAL A 13 11.05 -18.01 33.01
CA VAL A 13 9.80 -17.85 32.27
C VAL A 13 10.04 -17.06 30.98
N VAL A 14 9.26 -17.40 29.94
CA VAL A 14 9.37 -16.82 28.61
C VAL A 14 8.01 -16.50 28.02
N LEU A 15 7.96 -15.47 27.19
CA LEU A 15 6.87 -15.16 26.29
C LEU A 15 7.31 -15.49 24.87
N ILE A 16 6.43 -16.13 24.10
CA ILE A 16 6.71 -16.53 22.72
C ILE A 16 5.75 -15.84 21.75
N ASP A 17 6.17 -15.60 20.52
CA ASP A 17 5.26 -15.11 19.47
C ASP A 17 4.33 -16.21 18.95
N GLU A 18 3.21 -15.81 18.31
CA GLU A 18 2.19 -16.72 17.77
C GLU A 18 2.75 -17.72 16.73
N LYS A 19 3.75 -17.32 15.94
CA LYS A 19 4.33 -18.19 14.91
C LYS A 19 5.21 -19.27 15.55
N THR A 20 6.05 -18.90 16.53
CA THR A 20 6.83 -19.86 17.32
C THR A 20 5.93 -20.84 18.07
N SER A 21 4.82 -20.34 18.63
CA SER A 21 3.81 -21.18 19.27
C SER A 21 3.27 -22.25 18.32
N LYS A 22 2.84 -21.87 17.10
CA LYS A 22 2.30 -22.81 16.10
C LYS A 22 3.35 -23.79 15.58
N GLN A 23 4.61 -23.38 15.50
CA GLN A 23 5.70 -24.24 15.04
C GLN A 23 6.11 -25.29 16.07
N LEU A 24 6.23 -24.90 17.34
CA LEU A 24 6.65 -25.80 18.42
C LEU A 24 5.50 -26.64 18.97
N PHE A 25 4.27 -26.12 18.93
CA PHE A 25 3.08 -26.78 19.47
C PHE A 25 1.92 -26.72 18.45
N PRO A 26 1.97 -27.50 17.36
CA PRO A 26 0.97 -27.44 16.29
C PRO A 26 -0.41 -27.98 16.70
N ILE A 27 -0.47 -28.86 17.71
CA ILE A 27 -1.70 -29.57 18.12
C ILE A 27 -2.08 -29.25 19.57
N GLN A 28 -1.12 -28.83 20.40
CA GLN A 28 -1.31 -28.74 21.83
C GLN A 28 -1.22 -27.29 22.32
N GLU A 29 -1.90 -26.99 23.43
CA GLU A 29 -1.76 -25.70 24.10
C GLU A 29 -0.31 -25.49 24.58
N PRO A 30 0.33 -24.36 24.24
CA PRO A 30 1.73 -24.07 24.57
C PRO A 30 1.88 -23.45 25.97
N LEU A 31 0.79 -22.92 26.56
CA LEU A 31 0.81 -22.29 27.87
C LEU A 31 1.24 -23.29 28.95
N GLU A 32 2.04 -22.80 29.90
CA GLU A 32 2.62 -23.56 31.02
C GLU A 32 3.61 -24.67 30.64
N LYS A 33 3.86 -24.91 29.35
CA LYS A 33 4.86 -25.87 28.90
C LYS A 33 6.26 -25.31 28.94
N SER A 34 7.24 -26.20 28.98
CA SER A 34 8.65 -25.83 28.97
C SER A 34 9.27 -25.96 27.58
N ILE A 35 10.10 -25.00 27.21
CA ILE A 35 10.98 -25.05 26.04
C ILE A 35 12.44 -25.03 26.47
N ILE A 36 13.30 -25.63 25.66
CA ILE A 36 14.74 -25.66 25.93
C ILE A 36 15.42 -24.62 25.04
N ILE A 37 16.11 -23.67 25.67
CA ILE A 37 16.90 -22.64 25.01
C ILE A 37 18.36 -22.82 25.45
N GLU A 38 19.25 -23.11 24.50
CA GLU A 38 20.68 -23.44 24.73
C GLU A 38 20.90 -24.41 25.93
N GLY A 39 20.08 -25.46 26.02
CA GLY A 39 20.21 -26.49 27.07
C GLY A 39 19.57 -26.15 28.42
N LYS A 40 18.87 -25.02 28.55
CA LYS A 40 18.16 -24.61 29.78
C LYS A 40 16.66 -24.60 29.56
N SER A 41 15.91 -25.12 30.54
CA SER A 41 14.44 -25.21 30.49
C SER A 41 13.78 -23.91 30.94
N PHE A 42 12.83 -23.41 30.15
CA PHE A 42 12.05 -22.20 30.41
C PHE A 42 10.56 -22.46 30.23
N GLN A 43 9.73 -22.01 31.17
CA GLN A 43 8.27 -22.17 31.12
C GLN A 43 7.61 -21.03 30.31
N ILE A 44 6.71 -21.38 29.41
CA ILE A 44 5.92 -20.43 28.63
C ILE A 44 4.77 -19.90 29.50
N ILE A 45 4.74 -18.60 29.73
CA ILE A 45 3.69 -17.93 30.53
C ILE A 45 2.69 -17.14 29.68
N GLY A 46 2.97 -16.99 28.38
CA GLY A 46 2.10 -16.22 27.50
C GLY A 46 2.56 -16.23 26.05
N ILE A 47 1.58 -15.93 25.19
CA ILE A 47 1.79 -15.79 23.75
C ILE A 47 1.58 -14.32 23.39
N MET A 48 2.56 -13.73 22.73
CA MET A 48 2.48 -12.36 22.24
C MET A 48 1.94 -12.35 20.81
N LYS A 49 0.91 -11.53 20.58
CA LYS A 49 0.48 -11.19 19.24
C LYS A 49 1.26 -9.98 18.77
N ILE A 50 1.92 -10.11 17.62
CA ILE A 50 2.61 -8.99 16.99
C ILE A 50 1.53 -7.99 16.53
N GLN A 51 1.63 -6.73 17.00
CA GLN A 51 0.81 -5.62 16.51
C GLN A 51 1.65 -4.74 15.59
N GLY A 52 1.12 -4.46 14.39
CA GLY A 52 1.81 -3.74 13.33
C GLY A 52 1.57 -4.45 12.00
N GLY A 53 1.16 -3.71 10.97
CA GLY A 53 1.01 -4.24 9.62
C GLY A 53 2.33 -4.83 9.11
N ASP A 54 2.23 -5.77 8.19
CA ASP A 54 3.35 -6.53 7.61
C ASP A 54 4.23 -5.66 6.68
N LEU A 55 4.83 -4.60 7.25
CA LEU A 55 5.70 -3.64 6.56
C LEU A 55 7.11 -4.21 6.33
N SER A 56 7.41 -5.38 6.88
CA SER A 56 8.63 -6.11 6.54
C SER A 56 8.39 -6.89 5.25
N PHE A 57 9.07 -6.51 4.18
CA PHE A 57 9.15 -7.26 2.92
C PHE A 57 9.91 -8.59 3.11
N GLY A 58 9.38 -9.49 3.95
CA GLY A 58 10.02 -10.77 4.27
C GLY A 58 9.37 -11.51 5.44
N LYS A 59 9.74 -12.79 5.62
CA LYS A 59 9.29 -13.60 6.75
C LYS A 59 9.70 -12.92 8.06
N GLN A 60 8.72 -12.49 8.87
CA GLN A 60 9.01 -11.99 10.21
C GLN A 60 9.78 -13.04 11.01
N PRO A 61 10.92 -12.69 11.63
CA PRO A 61 11.64 -13.60 12.49
C PRO A 61 10.80 -13.89 13.73
N SER A 62 10.74 -15.16 14.10
CA SER A 62 10.25 -15.62 15.39
C SER A 62 11.04 -14.96 16.52
N PHE A 63 10.39 -14.54 17.61
CA PHE A 63 11.05 -13.97 18.77
C PHE A 63 10.56 -14.57 20.09
N ILE A 64 11.48 -14.67 21.04
CA ILE A 64 11.22 -15.12 22.41
C ILE A 64 11.63 -13.97 23.32
N SER A 65 10.70 -13.53 24.16
CA SER A 65 10.92 -12.46 25.13
C SER A 65 11.11 -13.05 26.52
N MET A 66 12.14 -12.60 27.22
CA MET A 66 12.43 -13.02 28.60
C MET A 66 12.95 -11.85 29.41
N LEU A 67 12.89 -11.96 30.73
CA LEU A 67 13.43 -10.94 31.63
C LEU A 67 14.96 -10.87 31.51
N LEU A 68 15.50 -9.64 31.52
CA LEU A 68 16.93 -9.37 31.41
C LEU A 68 17.72 -10.12 32.50
N ASP A 69 17.29 -10.00 33.75
CA ASP A 69 17.94 -10.65 34.89
C ASP A 69 17.96 -12.18 34.75
N THR A 70 16.88 -12.76 34.20
CA THR A 70 16.79 -14.19 33.92
C THR A 70 17.75 -14.59 32.80
N TYR A 71 17.95 -13.75 31.78
CA TYR A 71 18.90 -14.00 30.69
C TYR A 71 20.34 -13.97 31.20
N GLU A 72 20.72 -12.92 31.92
CA GLU A 72 22.09 -12.77 32.45
C GLU A 72 22.45 -13.91 33.40
N ASP A 73 21.54 -14.26 34.32
CA ASP A 73 21.71 -15.38 35.26
C ASP A 73 21.75 -16.74 34.54
N SER A 74 20.85 -16.92 33.56
CA SER A 74 20.77 -18.18 32.82
C SER A 74 21.87 -18.34 31.77
N PHE A 75 22.60 -17.33 31.34
CA PHE A 75 23.65 -17.52 30.33
C PHE A 75 25.03 -17.06 30.78
N ASN A 76 25.13 -16.41 31.94
CA ASN A 76 26.36 -15.83 32.47
C ASN A 76 27.05 -14.92 31.44
N ARG A 77 26.26 -14.09 30.75
CA ARG A 77 26.70 -13.16 29.70
C ARG A 77 26.19 -11.77 30.04
N THR A 78 27.07 -10.77 29.92
CA THR A 78 26.67 -9.36 29.98
C THR A 78 25.99 -8.97 28.67
N VAL A 79 24.80 -8.37 28.75
CA VAL A 79 24.07 -7.97 27.55
C VAL A 79 24.60 -6.64 27.03
N SER A 80 24.94 -6.61 25.74
CA SER A 80 25.12 -5.35 25.01
C SER A 80 23.79 -4.98 24.35
N PHE A 81 23.22 -3.84 24.71
CA PHE A 81 21.96 -3.38 24.13
C PHE A 81 22.19 -2.82 22.73
N SER A 82 21.49 -3.37 21.74
CA SER A 82 21.42 -2.81 20.39
C SER A 82 20.33 -1.75 20.25
N THR A 83 19.32 -1.76 21.13
CA THR A 83 18.20 -0.82 21.13
C THR A 83 17.63 -0.69 22.54
N ILE A 84 17.30 0.53 22.94
CA ILE A 84 16.64 0.85 24.22
C ILE A 84 15.33 1.57 23.89
N LEU A 85 14.23 1.08 24.43
CA LEU A 85 12.91 1.65 24.21
C LEU A 85 12.55 2.58 25.37
N PHE A 86 12.15 3.80 25.04
CA PHE A 86 11.65 4.77 26.01
C PHE A 86 10.18 5.05 25.72
N LYS A 87 9.36 5.10 26.77
CA LYS A 87 8.02 5.64 26.72
C LYS A 87 8.04 7.02 27.35
N ILE A 88 7.58 8.01 26.61
CA ILE A 88 7.42 9.39 27.09
C ILE A 88 5.96 9.51 27.55
N ASP A 89 5.74 9.95 28.79
CA ASP A 89 4.39 10.23 29.28
C ASP A 89 3.81 11.46 28.58
N GLU A 90 2.49 11.46 28.38
CA GLU A 90 1.77 12.47 27.60
C GLU A 90 1.93 13.90 28.15
N ASP A 91 2.23 14.03 29.44
CA ASP A 91 2.41 15.32 30.12
C ASP A 91 3.70 16.06 29.72
N TYR A 92 4.64 15.39 29.03
CA TYR A 92 5.95 15.96 28.70
C TYR A 92 6.05 16.40 27.24
N ASN A 93 6.70 17.55 27.02
CA ASN A 93 7.07 17.98 25.68
C ASN A 93 8.13 17.03 25.09
N LYS A 94 7.76 16.34 24.02
CA LYS A 94 8.59 15.34 23.35
C LYS A 94 9.92 15.88 22.83
N GLU A 95 9.93 17.04 22.18
CA GLU A 95 11.16 17.62 21.63
C GLU A 95 12.15 17.96 22.74
N GLU A 96 11.65 18.51 23.85
CA GLU A 96 12.47 18.84 25.00
C GLU A 96 13.06 17.58 25.65
N VAL A 97 12.24 16.53 25.81
CA VAL A 97 12.68 15.24 26.34
C VAL A 97 13.74 14.62 25.44
N LEU A 98 13.55 14.63 24.11
CA LEU A 98 14.52 14.09 23.16
C LEU A 98 15.84 14.84 23.21
N LYS A 99 15.81 16.18 23.33
CA LYS A 99 17.02 17.00 23.47
C LYS A 99 17.76 16.70 24.77
N LYS A 100 17.04 16.58 25.88
CA LYS A 100 17.60 16.20 27.18
C LYS A 100 18.19 14.79 27.13
N LEU A 101 17.44 13.83 26.59
CA LEU A 101 17.87 12.44 26.43
C LEU A 101 19.16 12.34 25.60
N ARG A 102 19.23 13.05 24.46
CA ARG A 102 20.44 13.09 23.63
C ARG A 102 21.64 13.62 24.41
N ARG A 103 21.46 14.69 25.18
CA ARG A 103 22.53 15.26 26.01
C ARG A 103 23.00 14.28 27.08
N GLU A 104 22.07 13.64 27.79
CA GLU A 104 22.41 12.66 28.83
C GLU A 104 23.14 11.43 28.26
N ILE A 105 22.73 10.95 27.08
CA ILE A 105 23.43 9.85 26.40
C ILE A 105 24.83 10.29 25.98
N ARG A 106 25.00 11.48 25.36
CA ARG A 106 26.33 11.99 25.00
C ARG A 106 27.26 12.10 26.20
N ASN A 107 26.75 12.63 27.32
CA ASN A 107 27.51 12.76 28.57
C ASN A 107 27.94 11.40 29.12
N ARG A 108 27.04 10.41 29.13
CA ARG A 108 27.34 9.04 29.60
C ARG A 108 28.25 8.26 28.66
N SER A 109 28.22 8.58 27.38
CA SER A 109 29.10 8.00 26.36
C SER A 109 30.44 8.73 26.24
N GLU A 110 30.70 9.72 27.10
CA GLU A 110 31.94 10.51 27.14
C GLU A 110 32.31 11.15 25.78
N LEU A 111 31.30 11.45 24.96
CA LEU A 111 31.51 12.01 23.61
C LEU A 111 31.94 13.48 23.71
N VAL A 112 33.03 13.82 23.03
CA VAL A 112 33.50 15.21 22.92
C VAL A 112 32.51 16.06 22.12
N GLU A 113 32.47 17.37 22.33
CA GLU A 113 31.48 18.29 21.75
C GLU A 113 31.40 18.21 20.20
N ASP A 114 32.53 17.96 19.53
CA ASP A 114 32.63 17.85 18.07
C ASP A 114 32.57 16.40 17.53
N GLU A 115 32.41 15.40 18.40
CA GLU A 115 32.31 14.01 17.98
C GLU A 115 30.89 13.68 17.48
N LYS A 116 30.82 12.89 16.40
CA LYS A 116 29.54 12.41 15.85
C LYS A 116 28.92 11.42 16.83
N ASP A 117 27.60 11.49 16.99
CA ASP A 117 26.86 10.54 17.82
C ASP A 117 27.11 9.10 17.31
N ASN A 118 27.52 8.20 18.20
CA ASN A 118 27.61 6.77 17.95
C ASN A 118 26.27 6.03 18.18
N PHE A 119 25.21 6.79 18.45
CA PHE A 119 23.85 6.30 18.69
C PHE A 119 22.86 7.04 17.80
N VAL A 120 21.70 6.44 17.59
CA VAL A 120 20.58 7.06 16.87
C VAL A 120 19.36 7.00 17.77
N ILE A 121 18.75 8.17 18.01
CA ILE A 121 17.43 8.26 18.64
C ILE A 121 16.41 8.29 17.50
N ARG A 122 15.54 7.28 17.45
CA ARG A 122 14.43 7.22 16.51
C ARG A 122 13.13 7.37 17.26
N THR A 123 12.27 8.26 16.80
CA THR A 123 10.90 8.38 17.29
C THR A 123 9.97 7.50 16.45
N GLN A 124 8.75 7.28 16.93
CA GLN A 124 7.74 6.56 16.16
C GLN A 124 7.25 7.41 14.96
N GLU A 125 7.26 8.73 15.12
CA GLU A 125 6.93 9.71 14.08
C GLU A 125 7.97 9.66 12.96
N ASP A 126 9.26 9.53 13.26
CA ASP A 126 10.31 9.41 12.22
C ASP A 126 10.04 8.20 11.31
N ILE A 127 9.55 7.09 11.89
CA ILE A 127 9.21 5.86 11.16
C ILE A 127 7.96 6.09 10.28
N LEU A 128 6.94 6.75 10.83
CA LEU A 128 5.73 7.09 10.09
C LEU A 128 6.02 8.05 8.95
N GLU A 129 6.76 9.13 9.20
CA GLU A 129 7.15 10.12 8.20
C GLU A 129 7.98 9.48 7.08
N THR A 130 8.97 8.64 7.43
CA THR A 130 9.76 7.92 6.42
C THR A 130 8.86 7.01 5.56
N THR A 131 7.89 6.35 6.18
CA THR A 131 6.93 5.49 5.47
C THR A 131 6.02 6.31 4.56
N GLU A 132 5.51 7.45 5.02
CA GLU A 132 4.69 8.39 4.24
C GLU A 132 5.46 8.96 3.05
N ILE A 133 6.73 9.32 3.24
CA ILE A 133 7.59 9.80 2.15
C ILE A 133 7.80 8.71 1.11
N ILE A 134 8.14 7.48 1.52
CA ILE A 134 8.40 6.37 0.59
C ILE A 134 7.11 6.02 -0.18
N THR A 135 6.01 5.80 0.55
CA THR A 135 4.72 5.43 -0.05
C THR A 135 4.16 6.55 -0.92
N GLY A 136 4.24 7.80 -0.46
CA GLY A 136 3.83 8.99 -1.22
C GLY A 136 4.64 9.17 -2.50
N THR A 137 5.95 8.93 -2.44
CA THR A 137 6.82 8.97 -3.63
C THR A 137 6.40 7.89 -4.64
N ILE A 138 6.27 6.64 -4.21
CA ILE A 138 5.83 5.53 -5.08
C ILE A 138 4.46 5.83 -5.70
N THR A 139 3.49 6.27 -4.89
CA THR A 139 2.15 6.64 -5.37
C THR A 139 2.21 7.76 -6.41
N THR A 140 3.05 8.77 -6.19
CA THR A 140 3.23 9.87 -7.14
C THR A 140 3.80 9.37 -8.47
N PHE A 141 4.84 8.53 -8.43
CA PHE A 141 5.42 7.93 -9.63
C PHE A 141 4.39 7.09 -10.40
N ILE A 142 3.65 6.23 -9.71
CA ILE A 142 2.59 5.42 -10.33
C ILE A 142 1.50 6.30 -10.92
N SER A 143 1.09 7.37 -10.23
CA SER A 143 0.09 8.32 -10.70
C SER A 143 0.51 9.02 -12.00
N VAL A 144 1.79 9.42 -12.11
CA VAL A 144 2.34 10.02 -13.34
C VAL A 144 2.31 9.01 -14.49
N ILE A 145 2.78 7.78 -14.27
CA ILE A 145 2.77 6.72 -15.29
C ILE A 145 1.33 6.38 -15.72
N ALA A 146 0.41 6.30 -14.76
CA ALA A 146 -1.01 6.06 -15.03
C ALA A 146 -1.62 7.21 -15.85
N SER A 147 -1.29 8.47 -15.53
CA SER A 147 -1.76 9.65 -16.26
C SER A 147 -1.28 9.66 -17.71
N ILE A 148 0.00 9.32 -17.94
CA ILE A 148 0.55 9.19 -19.30
C ILE A 148 -0.16 8.06 -20.06
N SER A 149 -0.34 6.90 -19.41
CA SER A 149 -1.03 5.74 -19.99
C SER A 149 -2.49 6.06 -20.36
N LEU A 150 -3.15 6.87 -19.55
CA LEU A 150 -4.51 7.34 -19.78
C LEU A 150 -4.60 8.23 -21.02
N ILE A 151 -3.63 9.13 -21.23
CA ILE A 151 -3.56 9.97 -22.43
C ILE A 151 -3.33 9.11 -23.67
N VAL A 152 -2.38 8.16 -23.61
CA VAL A 152 -2.08 7.25 -24.74
C VAL A 152 -3.33 6.39 -25.07
N GLY A 153 -4.00 5.87 -24.06
CA GLY A 153 -5.26 5.14 -24.21
C GLY A 153 -6.37 6.01 -24.81
N GLY A 154 -6.50 7.25 -24.35
CA GLY A 154 -7.45 8.23 -24.88
C GLY A 154 -7.22 8.56 -26.36
N ILE A 155 -5.96 8.72 -26.77
CA ILE A 155 -5.60 8.89 -28.19
C ILE A 155 -5.99 7.64 -29.00
N GLY A 156 -5.81 6.45 -28.43
CA GLY A 156 -6.28 5.20 -29.03
C GLY A 156 -7.79 5.20 -29.28
N ILE A 157 -8.59 5.58 -28.28
CA ILE A 157 -10.05 5.73 -28.43
C ILE A 157 -10.38 6.73 -29.54
N MET A 158 -9.75 7.90 -29.53
CA MET A 158 -9.95 8.92 -30.54
C MET A 158 -9.69 8.39 -31.96
N ASN A 159 -8.61 7.65 -32.17
CA ASN A 159 -8.24 7.09 -33.47
C ASN A 159 -9.25 6.04 -33.95
N ILE A 160 -9.64 5.10 -33.08
CA ILE A 160 -10.65 4.09 -33.41
C ILE A 160 -11.97 4.78 -33.78
N MET A 161 -12.37 5.80 -33.02
CA MET A 161 -13.58 6.56 -33.32
C MET A 161 -13.50 7.33 -34.64
N LEU A 162 -12.34 7.90 -34.99
CA LEU A 162 -12.17 8.57 -36.29
C LEU A 162 -12.31 7.60 -37.47
N VAL A 163 -11.78 6.38 -37.33
CA VAL A 163 -11.94 5.32 -38.34
C VAL A 163 -13.41 4.92 -38.42
N SER A 164 -14.06 4.69 -37.28
CA SER A 164 -15.49 4.32 -37.23
C SER A 164 -16.41 5.38 -37.86
N VAL A 165 -16.13 6.67 -37.65
CA VAL A 165 -16.86 7.76 -38.31
C VAL A 165 -16.69 7.71 -39.83
N SER A 166 -15.49 7.37 -40.30
CA SER A 166 -15.19 7.28 -41.74
C SER A 166 -15.87 6.09 -42.40
N GLU A 167 -16.02 4.96 -41.68
CA GLU A 167 -16.77 3.80 -42.16
C GLU A 167 -18.28 4.03 -42.18
N ARG A 168 -18.81 4.83 -41.24
CA ARG A 168 -20.25 5.09 -41.09
C ARG A 168 -20.75 6.37 -41.77
N VAL A 169 -19.98 6.95 -42.71
CA VAL A 169 -20.31 8.23 -43.38
C VAL A 169 -21.69 8.19 -44.05
N LYS A 170 -21.99 7.15 -44.86
CA LYS A 170 -23.29 7.00 -45.56
C LYS A 170 -24.46 6.94 -44.58
N GLU A 171 -24.31 6.23 -43.46
CA GLU A 171 -25.33 6.11 -42.42
C GLU A 171 -25.62 7.46 -41.74
N ILE A 172 -24.57 8.21 -41.40
CA ILE A 172 -24.68 9.55 -40.81
C ILE A 172 -25.37 10.51 -41.79
N GLY A 173 -25.01 10.45 -43.08
CA GLY A 173 -25.63 11.23 -44.15
C GLY A 173 -27.12 10.95 -44.30
N LEU A 174 -27.52 9.67 -44.25
CA LEU A 174 -28.92 9.26 -44.31
C LEU A 174 -29.70 9.80 -43.10
N ARG A 175 -29.18 9.66 -41.88
CA ARG A 175 -29.85 10.18 -40.66
C ARG A 175 -30.05 11.69 -40.71
N LYS A 176 -29.04 12.43 -41.19
CA LYS A 176 -29.16 13.88 -41.36
C LYS A 176 -30.15 14.29 -42.46
N SER A 177 -30.22 13.54 -43.55
CA SER A 177 -31.17 13.78 -44.63
C SER A 177 -32.63 13.62 -44.18
N VAL A 178 -32.87 12.73 -43.20
CA VAL A 178 -34.18 12.51 -42.57
C VAL A 178 -34.45 13.49 -41.42
N GLY A 179 -33.52 14.42 -41.13
CA GLY A 179 -33.73 15.53 -40.20
C GLY A 179 -32.99 15.46 -38.86
N ALA A 180 -32.06 14.51 -38.66
CA ALA A 180 -31.23 14.47 -37.45
C ALA A 180 -30.36 15.72 -37.34
N LYS A 181 -30.34 16.36 -36.16
CA LYS A 181 -29.53 17.56 -35.91
C LYS A 181 -28.08 17.16 -35.65
N ASN A 182 -27.14 18.07 -35.89
CA ASN A 182 -25.72 17.88 -35.55
C ASN A 182 -25.52 17.50 -34.08
N ARG A 183 -26.36 18.02 -33.18
CA ARG A 183 -26.33 17.68 -31.75
C ARG A 183 -26.67 16.21 -31.49
N ASP A 184 -27.62 15.64 -32.22
CA ASP A 184 -28.07 14.27 -32.02
C ASP A 184 -26.94 13.28 -32.39
N ILE A 185 -26.29 13.55 -33.53
CA ILE A 185 -25.10 12.79 -33.98
C ILE A 185 -23.96 12.96 -32.98
N MET A 186 -23.68 14.18 -32.52
CA MET A 186 -22.59 14.44 -31.57
C MET A 186 -22.80 13.69 -30.25
N ILE A 187 -24.01 13.75 -29.68
CA ILE A 187 -24.33 13.05 -28.43
C ILE A 187 -24.17 11.53 -28.60
N GLN A 188 -24.65 10.98 -29.71
CA GLN A 188 -24.50 9.55 -29.99
C GLN A 188 -23.03 9.10 -29.99
N PHE A 189 -22.17 9.79 -30.73
CA PHE A 189 -20.76 9.43 -30.82
C PHE A 189 -19.99 9.67 -29.52
N ILE A 190 -20.38 10.67 -28.71
CA ILE A 190 -19.84 10.86 -27.35
C ILE A 190 -20.23 9.67 -26.46
N PHE A 191 -21.49 9.25 -26.47
CA PHE A 191 -21.94 8.08 -25.71
C PHE A 191 -21.22 6.80 -26.15
N GLU A 192 -21.04 6.59 -27.46
CA GLU A 192 -20.29 5.45 -27.98
C GLU A 192 -18.83 5.46 -27.49
N SER A 193 -18.18 6.64 -27.48
CA SER A 193 -16.81 6.80 -26.96
C SER A 193 -16.71 6.51 -25.45
N VAL A 194 -17.71 6.95 -24.67
CA VAL A 194 -17.81 6.66 -23.23
C VAL A 194 -17.99 5.16 -23.00
N ILE A 195 -18.82 4.48 -23.79
CA ILE A 195 -19.01 3.03 -23.69
C ILE A 195 -17.70 2.28 -23.97
N TYR A 196 -16.95 2.66 -25.00
CA TYR A 196 -15.63 2.07 -25.26
C TYR A 196 -14.67 2.25 -24.07
N SER A 197 -14.63 3.45 -23.48
CA SER A 197 -13.79 3.72 -22.32
C SER A 197 -14.24 2.93 -21.08
N MET A 198 -15.55 2.83 -20.83
CA MET A 198 -16.11 2.05 -19.73
C MET A 198 -15.82 0.56 -19.85
N ILE A 199 -15.92 -0.01 -21.05
CA ILE A 199 -15.55 -1.41 -21.29
C ILE A 199 -14.07 -1.62 -20.97
N GLY A 200 -13.21 -0.71 -21.42
CA GLY A 200 -11.79 -0.71 -21.07
C GLY A 200 -11.54 -0.63 -19.56
N ALA A 201 -12.30 0.20 -18.85
CA ALA A 201 -12.23 0.35 -17.39
C ALA A 201 -12.61 -0.95 -16.67
N LEU A 202 -13.73 -1.56 -17.05
CA LEU A 202 -14.21 -2.82 -16.47
C LEU A 202 -13.22 -3.97 -16.70
N LEU A 203 -12.66 -4.06 -17.91
CA LEU A 203 -11.61 -5.01 -18.22
C LEU A 203 -10.35 -4.73 -17.40
N GLY A 204 -9.92 -3.47 -17.30
CA GLY A 204 -8.76 -3.06 -16.50
C GLY A 204 -8.91 -3.41 -15.02
N ILE A 205 -10.07 -3.13 -14.42
CA ILE A 205 -10.39 -3.49 -13.02
C ILE A 205 -10.36 -5.01 -12.86
N SER A 206 -10.94 -5.76 -13.80
CA SER A 206 -10.98 -7.22 -13.76
C SER A 206 -9.57 -7.82 -13.83
N PHE A 207 -8.75 -7.39 -14.80
CA PHE A 207 -7.38 -7.84 -14.94
C PHE A 207 -6.51 -7.43 -13.74
N GLY A 208 -6.63 -6.19 -13.28
CA GLY A 208 -5.91 -5.70 -12.10
C GLY A 208 -6.25 -6.51 -10.84
N SER A 209 -7.53 -6.87 -10.67
CA SER A 209 -7.98 -7.72 -9.57
C SER A 209 -7.39 -9.13 -9.64
N ILE A 210 -7.39 -9.74 -10.83
CA ILE A 210 -6.81 -11.08 -11.05
C ILE A 210 -5.30 -11.08 -10.78
N ILE A 211 -4.57 -10.10 -11.31
CA ILE A 211 -3.13 -9.97 -11.09
C ILE A 211 -2.82 -9.81 -9.61
N SER A 212 -3.60 -8.99 -8.91
CA SER A 212 -3.41 -8.76 -7.48
C SER A 212 -3.68 -10.01 -6.64
N LEU A 213 -4.68 -10.83 -7.00
CA LEU A 213 -4.92 -12.14 -6.39
C LEU A 213 -3.76 -13.12 -6.63
N ILE A 214 -3.16 -13.11 -7.82
CA ILE A 214 -1.99 -13.94 -8.13
C ILE A 214 -0.79 -13.50 -7.27
N ILE A 215 -0.56 -12.19 -7.14
CA ILE A 215 0.52 -11.64 -6.31
C ILE A 215 0.32 -12.00 -4.84
N GLN A 216 -0.92 -11.92 -4.33
CA GLN A 216 -1.22 -12.33 -2.95
C GLN A 216 -0.81 -13.78 -2.69
N ASN A 217 -1.15 -14.70 -3.61
CA ASN A 217 -0.84 -16.12 -3.44
C ASN A 217 0.66 -16.43 -3.55
N LEU A 218 1.40 -15.71 -4.41
CA LEU A 218 2.82 -15.95 -4.63
C LEU A 218 3.73 -15.25 -3.62
N ALA A 219 3.41 -14.00 -3.26
CA ALA A 219 4.25 -13.14 -2.45
C ALA A 219 3.76 -12.99 -1.00
N GLY A 220 2.56 -13.49 -0.67
CA GLY A 220 1.96 -13.36 0.66
C GLY A 220 1.55 -11.93 1.03
N LEU A 221 1.58 -11.00 0.08
CA LEU A 221 1.20 -9.60 0.32
C LEU A 221 -0.31 -9.46 0.48
N PRO A 222 -0.79 -8.67 1.44
CA PRO A 222 -2.22 -8.47 1.65
C PRO A 222 -2.86 -7.84 0.42
N TYR A 223 -3.94 -8.46 -0.07
CA TYR A 223 -4.75 -7.93 -1.16
C TYR A 223 -5.86 -7.05 -0.59
N TYR A 224 -5.91 -5.80 -1.04
CA TYR A 224 -6.98 -4.87 -0.70
C TYR A 224 -7.45 -4.13 -1.95
N ILE A 225 -8.69 -4.38 -2.37
CA ILE A 225 -9.36 -3.56 -3.37
C ILE A 225 -10.13 -2.47 -2.64
N SER A 226 -9.75 -1.21 -2.88
CA SER A 226 -10.54 -0.09 -2.39
C SER A 226 -11.74 0.17 -3.31
N THR A 227 -12.94 0.19 -2.74
CA THR A 227 -14.16 0.60 -3.45
C THR A 227 -14.02 2.02 -4.01
N THR A 228 -13.36 2.92 -3.28
CA THR A 228 -13.13 4.30 -3.73
C THR A 228 -12.25 4.37 -4.97
N SER A 229 -11.27 3.47 -5.11
CA SER A 229 -10.42 3.40 -6.31
C SER A 229 -11.20 2.91 -7.53
N ILE A 230 -12.13 1.97 -7.34
CA ILE A 230 -13.03 1.50 -8.40
C ILE A 230 -13.93 2.64 -8.88
N GLU A 231 -14.62 3.32 -7.95
CA GLU A 231 -15.50 4.45 -8.27
C GLU A 231 -14.75 5.56 -9.00
N LEU A 232 -13.56 5.93 -8.50
CA LEU A 232 -12.72 6.94 -9.13
C LEU A 232 -12.30 6.52 -10.54
N SER A 233 -11.93 5.25 -10.74
CA SER A 233 -11.55 4.75 -12.07
C SER A 233 -12.69 4.85 -13.08
N LEU A 234 -13.92 4.52 -12.67
CA LEU A 234 -15.11 4.61 -13.53
C LEU A 234 -15.42 6.07 -13.90
N ILE A 235 -15.34 6.99 -12.93
CA ILE A 235 -15.53 8.42 -13.16
C ILE A 235 -14.48 8.95 -14.15
N VAL A 236 -13.21 8.59 -13.94
CA VAL A 236 -12.11 8.99 -14.82
C VAL A 236 -12.32 8.44 -16.24
N SER A 237 -12.78 7.21 -16.40
CA SER A 237 -13.08 6.63 -17.71
C SER A 237 -14.22 7.34 -18.44
N ILE A 238 -15.28 7.74 -17.73
CA ILE A 238 -16.35 8.55 -18.33
C ILE A 238 -15.80 9.90 -18.82
N ILE A 239 -14.98 10.57 -18.01
CA ILE A 239 -14.38 11.87 -18.36
C ILE A 239 -13.46 11.72 -19.58
N ILE A 240 -12.60 10.71 -19.61
CA ILE A 240 -11.62 10.50 -20.68
C ILE A 240 -12.29 10.04 -21.97
N GLY A 241 -13.21 9.08 -21.90
CA GLY A 241 -13.99 8.63 -23.06
C GLY A 241 -14.81 9.77 -23.67
N GLY A 242 -15.41 10.61 -22.82
CA GLY A 242 -16.09 11.82 -23.26
C GLY A 242 -15.13 12.82 -23.91
N PHE A 243 -14.04 13.16 -23.22
CA PHE A 243 -13.07 14.17 -23.67
C PHE A 243 -12.46 13.83 -25.03
N PHE A 244 -11.90 12.61 -25.17
CA PHE A 244 -11.30 12.16 -26.42
C PHE A 244 -12.35 11.83 -27.50
N GLY A 245 -13.61 11.58 -27.12
CA GLY A 245 -14.73 11.39 -28.04
C GLY A 245 -15.26 12.68 -28.67
N ILE A 246 -15.03 13.86 -28.06
CA ILE A 246 -15.56 15.14 -28.57
C ILE A 246 -15.07 15.45 -29.99
N PHE A 247 -13.78 15.24 -30.26
CA PHE A 247 -13.21 15.54 -31.58
C PHE A 247 -13.84 14.69 -32.72
N PRO A 248 -13.84 13.34 -32.66
CA PRO A 248 -14.48 12.52 -33.68
C PRO A 248 -15.99 12.76 -33.75
N ALA A 249 -16.67 12.96 -32.61
CA ALA A 249 -18.09 13.27 -32.59
C ALA A 249 -18.43 14.58 -33.31
N ARG A 250 -17.61 15.62 -33.14
CA ARG A 250 -17.73 16.87 -33.90
C ARG A 250 -17.51 16.65 -35.39
N LYS A 251 -16.49 15.86 -35.76
CA LYS A 251 -16.21 15.53 -37.16
C LYS A 251 -17.39 14.81 -37.83
N ALA A 252 -17.97 13.82 -37.15
CA ALA A 252 -19.19 13.14 -37.59
C ALA A 252 -20.37 14.09 -37.74
N ALA A 253 -20.58 14.93 -36.73
CA ALA A 253 -21.66 15.91 -36.71
C ALA A 253 -21.50 17.03 -37.76
N SER A 254 -20.31 17.26 -38.32
CA SER A 254 -20.09 18.24 -39.39
C SER A 254 -20.27 17.70 -40.82
N LEU A 255 -20.47 16.38 -41.01
CA LEU A 255 -20.61 15.79 -42.35
C LEU A 255 -21.84 16.34 -43.08
N SER A 256 -21.67 16.76 -44.34
CA SER A 256 -22.76 17.20 -45.22
C SER A 256 -23.57 15.99 -45.70
N PRO A 257 -24.92 16.03 -45.69
CA PRO A 257 -25.75 14.95 -46.22
C PRO A 257 -25.48 14.66 -47.70
N ILE A 258 -25.20 15.71 -48.48
CA ILE A 258 -24.92 15.62 -49.91
C ILE A 258 -23.57 14.93 -50.15
N GLU A 259 -22.51 15.35 -49.44
CA GLU A 259 -21.18 14.75 -49.57
C GLU A 259 -21.18 13.29 -49.10
N ALA A 260 -21.94 12.98 -48.06
CA ALA A 260 -22.03 11.63 -47.51
C ALA A 260 -22.79 10.64 -48.40
N LEU A 261 -23.69 11.12 -49.27
CA LEU A 261 -24.44 10.29 -50.22
C LEU A 261 -23.79 10.23 -51.61
N HIS A 262 -22.95 11.23 -51.94
CA HIS A 262 -22.20 11.32 -53.19
C HIS A 262 -20.82 10.65 -53.13
N SER A 263 -20.41 10.13 -51.96
CA SER A 263 -19.19 9.32 -51.82
C SER A 263 -19.42 7.91 -52.42
N GLU A 264 -19.61 7.90 -53.74
CA GLU A 264 -19.29 6.90 -54.76
C GLU A 264 -19.49 7.54 -56.15
#